data_AF-A0ABD1C480-F1
#
_entry.id   AF-A0ABD1C480-F1
#
_cell.length_a   1.000
_cell.length_b   1.000
_cell.length_c   1.000
_cell.angle_alpha   90.00
_cell.angle_beta   90.00
_cell.angle_gamma   90.00
#
_symmetry.space_group_name_H-M   'P 1'
#
loop_
_entity.id
_entity.type
_entity.pdbx_description
1 polymer ?
#
loop_
_entity_poly.entity_id
_entity_poly.type
_entity_poly.pdbx_seq_one_letter_code
_entity_poly.pdbx_strand_id
1 'polypeptide(L)'
;MEGDVFSGFGDRHNMDGKLLQSFQKSFVDVQDILDQNRLLINEINQNHESKQPDNLGRNVGLIKELNNNIRRVASLYGDLSHSFARSIDASSEGESSGTLKSDGKANQKRFRSG
;
A
#
# COMPACT_ATOMS: atom_id res chain seq x y z
N MET A 1 13.57 30.95 23.44
CA MET A 1 12.51 30.56 22.48
C MET A 1 12.88 29.15 22.03
N GLU A 2 12.52 28.17 22.85
CA GLU A 2 12.82 26.75 22.63
C GLU A 2 11.48 26.03 22.61
N GLY A 3 11.08 25.58 21.44
CA GLY A 3 9.80 24.91 21.27
C GLY A 3 9.47 24.83 19.80
N ASP A 4 10.11 23.90 19.09
CA ASP A 4 9.45 23.22 17.95
C ASP A 4 10.21 21.99 17.39
N VAL A 5 10.98 21.24 18.19
CA VAL A 5 11.75 20.09 17.65
C VAL A 5 11.10 18.73 17.95
N PHE A 6 10.08 18.67 18.82
CA PHE A 6 9.53 17.40 19.30
C PHE A 6 8.26 16.91 18.58
N SER A 7 7.57 17.78 17.81
CA SER A 7 6.29 17.42 17.18
C SER A 7 6.42 16.44 16.01
N GLY A 8 7.58 16.37 15.33
CA GLY A 8 7.76 15.54 14.14
C GLY A 8 7.85 14.03 14.39
N PHE A 9 8.25 13.61 15.60
CA PHE A 9 8.42 12.18 15.93
C PHE A 9 7.12 11.50 16.37
N GLY A 10 6.25 12.23 17.08
CA GLY A 10 4.96 11.71 17.56
C GLY A 10 3.97 11.43 16.42
N ASP A 11 4.00 12.25 15.37
CA ASP A 11 3.08 12.10 14.23
C ASP A 11 3.49 10.94 13.31
N ARG A 12 4.81 10.72 13.12
CA ARG A 12 5.36 9.60 12.35
C ARG A 12 5.01 8.24 12.95
N HIS A 13 5.21 8.05 14.25
CA HIS A 13 4.86 6.79 14.94
C HIS A 13 3.35 6.47 14.87
N ASN A 14 2.51 7.51 14.88
CA ASN A 14 1.05 7.36 14.78
C ASN A 14 0.63 7.00 13.35
N MET A 15 1.28 7.57 12.34
CA MET A 15 1.08 7.23 10.92
C MET A 15 1.51 5.79 10.61
N ASP A 16 2.66 5.35 11.12
CA ASP A 16 3.14 3.97 10.98
C ASP A 16 2.19 2.95 11.64
N GLY A 17 1.63 3.28 12.81
CA GLY A 17 0.64 2.45 13.50
C GLY A 17 -0.66 2.27 12.71
N LYS A 18 -1.18 3.33 12.10
CA LYS A 18 -2.38 3.27 11.24
C LYS A 18 -2.14 2.47 9.96
N LEU A 19 -0.95 2.61 9.37
CA LEU A 19 -0.53 1.84 8.21
C LEU A 19 -0.50 0.34 8.55
N LEU A 20 0.14 -0.03 9.68
CA LEU A 20 0.20 -1.41 10.17
C LEU A 20 -1.18 -2.03 10.42
N GLN A 21 -2.09 -1.25 11.01
CA GLN A 21 -3.48 -1.69 11.22
C GLN A 21 -4.19 -1.96 9.88
N SER A 22 -3.97 -1.09 8.89
CA SER A 22 -4.55 -1.24 7.54
C SER A 22 -3.99 -2.49 6.83
N PHE A 23 -2.70 -2.78 7.01
CA PHE A 23 -2.07 -4.03 6.55
C PHE A 23 -2.74 -5.25 7.16
N GLN A 24 -2.81 -5.31 8.49
CA GLN A 24 -3.36 -6.45 9.19
C GLN A 24 -4.80 -6.73 8.77
N LYS A 25 -5.63 -5.68 8.68
CA LYS A 25 -7.01 -5.80 8.21
C LYS A 25 -7.08 -6.34 6.78
N SER A 26 -6.29 -5.77 5.87
CA SER A 26 -6.29 -6.17 4.45
C SER A 26 -5.88 -7.63 4.28
N PHE A 27 -4.92 -8.12 5.07
CA PHE A 27 -4.51 -9.53 5.01
C PHE A 27 -5.59 -10.47 5.50
N VAL A 28 -6.28 -10.16 6.60
CA VAL A 28 -7.42 -10.95 7.08
C VAL A 28 -8.52 -10.99 6.00
N ASP A 29 -8.88 -9.83 5.44
CA ASP A 29 -9.90 -9.75 4.39
C ASP A 29 -9.49 -10.56 3.14
N VAL A 30 -8.21 -10.56 2.75
CA VAL A 30 -7.70 -11.40 1.64
C VAL A 30 -7.78 -12.88 1.99
N GLN A 31 -7.38 -13.29 3.20
CA GLN A 31 -7.45 -14.69 3.63
C GLN A 31 -8.87 -15.22 3.58
N ASP A 32 -9.84 -14.46 4.13
CA ASP A 32 -11.26 -14.84 4.10
C ASP A 32 -11.77 -15.06 2.67
N ILE A 33 -11.38 -14.19 1.74
CA ILE A 33 -11.76 -14.32 0.32
C ILE A 33 -11.11 -15.56 -0.33
N LEU A 34 -9.86 -15.85 0.00
CA LEU A 34 -9.16 -17.02 -0.55
C LEU A 34 -9.70 -18.34 0.01
N ASP A 35 -10.12 -18.35 1.27
CA ASP A 35 -10.81 -19.49 1.88
C ASP A 35 -12.17 -19.72 1.20
N GLN A 36 -12.91 -18.65 0.90
CA GLN A 36 -14.13 -18.75 0.09
C GLN A 36 -13.85 -19.30 -1.31
N ASN A 37 -12.78 -18.84 -1.98
CA ASN A 37 -12.38 -19.39 -3.28
C ASN A 37 -12.08 -20.89 -3.21
N ARG A 38 -11.45 -21.35 -2.13
CA ARG A 38 -11.21 -22.78 -1.91
C ARG A 38 -12.52 -23.57 -1.87
N LEU A 39 -13.54 -23.06 -1.17
CA LEU A 39 -14.86 -23.71 -1.13
C LEU A 39 -15.55 -23.70 -2.50
N LEU A 40 -15.52 -22.58 -3.22
CA LEU A 40 -16.09 -22.45 -4.56
C LEU A 40 -15.44 -23.44 -5.54
N ILE A 41 -14.10 -23.57 -5.52
CA ILE A 41 -13.37 -24.51 -6.38
C ILE A 41 -13.80 -25.95 -6.07
N ASN A 42 -13.96 -26.30 -4.79
CA ASN A 42 -14.40 -27.63 -4.40
C ASN A 42 -15.82 -27.92 -4.93
N GLU A 43 -16.76 -26.98 -4.82
CA GLU A 43 -18.11 -27.15 -5.38
C GLU A 43 -18.10 -27.25 -6.91
N ILE A 44 -17.30 -26.41 -7.58
CA ILE A 44 -17.13 -26.45 -9.04
C ILE A 44 -16.64 -27.83 -9.49
N ASN A 45 -15.66 -28.39 -8.79
CA ASN A 45 -15.10 -29.71 -9.10
C ASN A 45 -16.14 -30.82 -8.87
N GLN A 46 -16.86 -30.80 -7.75
CA GLN A 46 -17.93 -31.77 -7.47
C GLN A 46 -19.04 -31.73 -8.54
N ASN A 47 -19.47 -30.52 -8.92
CA ASN A 47 -20.43 -30.34 -10.00
C ASN A 47 -19.92 -30.91 -11.33
N HIS A 48 -18.64 -30.69 -11.65
CA HIS A 48 -18.02 -31.23 -12.86
C HIS A 48 -17.95 -32.77 -12.86
N GLU A 49 -17.57 -33.36 -11.73
CA GLU A 49 -17.51 -34.81 -11.52
C GLU A 49 -18.88 -35.47 -11.65
N SER A 50 -19.94 -34.81 -11.16
CA SER A 50 -21.32 -35.31 -11.24
C SER A 50 -21.87 -35.42 -12.67
N LYS A 51 -21.32 -34.64 -13.62
CA LYS A 51 -21.74 -34.53 -15.03
C LYS A 51 -23.24 -34.22 -15.23
N GLN A 52 -23.95 -33.76 -14.20
CA GLN A 52 -25.34 -33.37 -14.33
C GLN A 52 -25.43 -32.01 -15.04
N PRO A 53 -26.25 -31.87 -16.11
CA PRO A 53 -26.36 -30.61 -16.87
C PRO A 53 -26.67 -29.39 -16.00
N ASP A 54 -27.56 -29.54 -15.02
CA ASP A 54 -27.96 -28.46 -14.11
C ASP A 54 -26.79 -27.99 -13.24
N ASN A 55 -25.97 -28.91 -12.73
CA ASN A 55 -24.78 -28.59 -11.91
C ASN A 55 -23.70 -27.91 -12.75
N LEU A 56 -23.51 -28.35 -14.00
CA LEU A 56 -22.62 -27.66 -14.93
C LEU A 56 -23.10 -26.24 -15.24
N GLY A 57 -24.41 -26.03 -15.35
CA GLY A 57 -25.01 -24.69 -15.44
C GLY A 57 -24.68 -23.82 -14.22
N ARG A 58 -24.77 -24.38 -13.01
CA ARG A 58 -24.41 -23.68 -11.76
C ARG A 58 -22.94 -23.28 -11.71
N ASN A 59 -22.02 -24.07 -12.26
CA ASN A 59 -20.60 -23.72 -12.31
C ASN A 59 -20.32 -22.38 -12.98
N VAL A 60 -21.14 -21.95 -13.94
CA VAL A 60 -20.98 -20.63 -14.56
C VAL A 60 -21.15 -19.51 -13.53
N GLY A 61 -22.09 -19.66 -12.60
CA GLY A 61 -22.30 -18.71 -11.50
C GLY A 61 -21.15 -18.74 -10.50
N LEU A 62 -20.73 -19.93 -10.07
CA LEU A 62 -19.63 -20.10 -9.12
C LEU A 62 -18.30 -19.56 -9.66
N ILE A 63 -17.99 -19.77 -10.94
CA ILE A 63 -16.79 -19.24 -11.60
C ILE A 63 -16.85 -17.70 -11.68
N LYS A 64 -18.03 -17.12 -11.92
CA LYS A 64 -18.19 -15.65 -11.88
C LYS A 64 -17.89 -15.10 -10.50
N GLU A 65 -18.37 -15.78 -9.45
CA GLU A 65 -18.08 -15.41 -8.06
C GLU A 65 -16.59 -15.52 -7.73
N LEU A 66 -15.94 -16.62 -8.11
CA LEU A 66 -14.50 -16.81 -7.98
C LEU A 66 -13.71 -15.68 -8.67
N ASN A 67 -14.09 -15.31 -9.90
CA ASN A 67 -13.46 -14.21 -10.62
C ASN A 67 -13.69 -12.84 -9.94
N ASN A 68 -14.86 -12.62 -9.32
CA ASN A 68 -15.10 -11.41 -8.53
C ASN A 68 -14.19 -11.35 -7.30
N ASN A 69 -14.03 -12.48 -6.62
CA ASN A 69 -13.15 -12.60 -5.46
C ASN A 69 -11.69 -12.30 -5.83
N ILE A 70 -11.18 -12.81 -6.95
CA ILE A 70 -9.84 -12.48 -7.43
C ILE A 70 -9.68 -10.99 -7.73
N ARG A 71 -10.67 -10.35 -8.35
CA ARG A 71 -10.66 -8.90 -8.58
C ARG A 71 -10.61 -8.11 -7.27
N ARG A 72 -11.36 -8.56 -6.25
CA ARG A 72 -11.35 -7.94 -4.91
C ARG A 72 -10.01 -8.09 -4.23
N VAL A 73 -9.39 -9.27 -4.29
CA VAL A 73 -8.02 -9.49 -3.77
C VAL A 73 -7.01 -8.57 -4.46
N ALA A 74 -7.08 -8.46 -5.79
CA ALA A 74 -6.21 -7.55 -6.53
C ALA A 74 -6.40 -6.09 -6.11
N SER A 75 -7.64 -5.65 -5.89
CA SER A 75 -7.94 -4.30 -5.37
C SER A 75 -7.34 -4.08 -3.98
N LEU A 76 -7.53 -5.02 -3.05
CA LEU A 76 -7.01 -4.90 -1.69
C LEU A 76 -5.48 -4.76 -1.69
N TYR A 77 -4.78 -5.54 -2.51
CA TYR A 77 -3.33 -5.40 -2.67
C TYR A 77 -2.92 -4.09 -3.36
N GLY A 78 -3.71 -3.60 -4.31
CA GLY A 78 -3.51 -2.30 -4.95
C GLY A 78 -3.60 -1.14 -3.94
N ASP A 79 -4.66 -1.11 -3.14
CA ASP A 79 -4.87 -0.11 -2.09
C ASP A 79 -3.76 -0.13 -1.05
N LEU A 80 -3.31 -1.34 -0.72
CA LEU A 80 -2.22 -1.57 0.21
C LEU A 80 -0.89 -1.03 -0.30
N SER A 81 -0.55 -1.35 -1.55
CA SER A 81 0.67 -0.87 -2.21
C SER A 81 0.67 0.64 -2.33
N HIS A 82 -0.47 1.24 -2.69
CA HIS A 82 -0.62 2.68 -2.78
C HIS A 82 -0.46 3.37 -1.42
N SER A 83 -1.07 2.81 -0.36
CA SER A 83 -0.96 3.34 1.00
C SER A 83 0.49 3.30 1.50
N PHE A 84 1.20 2.22 1.20
CA PHE A 84 2.62 2.08 1.52
C PHE A 84 3.49 3.09 0.78
N ALA A 85 3.34 3.22 -0.55
CA ALA A 85 4.10 4.19 -1.34
C ALA A 85 3.92 5.62 -0.81
N ARG A 86 2.69 6.00 -0.47
CA ARG A 86 2.40 7.31 0.14
C ARG A 86 3.07 7.53 1.50
N SER A 87 3.17 6.50 2.34
CA SER A 87 3.89 6.61 3.62
C SER A 87 5.40 6.85 3.45
N ILE A 88 6.02 6.27 2.42
CA ILE A 88 7.44 6.48 2.11
C ILE A 88 7.66 7.90 1.59
N ASP A 89 6.83 8.36 0.65
CA ASP A 89 6.96 9.71 0.09
C ASP A 89 6.81 10.79 1.18
N ALA A 90 5.84 10.61 2.09
CA ALA A 90 5.65 11.50 3.24
C ALA A 90 6.84 11.49 4.23
N SER A 91 7.61 10.40 4.29
CA SER A 91 8.80 10.30 5.12
C SER A 91 10.01 11.06 4.54
N SER A 92 10.08 11.22 3.21
CA SER A 92 11.23 11.82 2.51
C SER A 92 11.22 13.36 2.47
N GLU A 93 10.07 14.01 2.61
CA GLU A 93 9.98 15.48 2.53
C GLU A 93 10.52 16.22 3.78
N GLY A 94 11.00 15.50 4.80
CA GLY A 94 11.59 16.06 6.02
C GLY A 94 13.11 16.28 5.99
N GLU A 95 13.82 15.87 4.93
CA GLU A 95 15.30 15.87 4.90
C GLU A 95 15.88 16.82 3.83
N SER A 96 15.19 17.93 3.52
CA SER A 96 15.71 18.99 2.63
C SER A 96 15.53 20.39 3.23
N SER A 97 16.02 20.59 4.45
CA SER A 97 16.27 21.92 5.00
C SER A 97 17.63 21.97 5.73
N GLY A 98 18.65 21.40 5.10
CA GLY A 98 20.05 21.54 5.50
C GLY A 98 20.71 22.70 4.74
N THR A 99 20.59 23.90 5.30
CA THR A 99 21.25 25.14 4.88
C THR A 99 22.72 24.94 4.47
N LEU A 100 23.04 24.93 3.17
CA LEU A 100 24.40 25.21 2.70
C LEU A 100 24.58 26.72 2.56
N LYS A 101 24.62 27.44 3.69
CA LYS A 101 25.28 28.75 3.75
C LYS A 101 26.75 28.49 4.02
N SER A 102 27.52 28.23 2.97
CA SER A 102 28.98 28.37 3.05
C SER A 102 29.29 29.87 3.09
N ASP A 103 29.54 30.38 4.29
CA ASP A 103 30.10 31.71 4.52
C ASP A 103 31.52 31.77 3.93
N GLY A 104 31.61 32.04 2.63
CA GLY A 104 32.84 32.31 1.91
C GLY A 104 33.20 33.79 1.99
N LYS A 105 33.75 34.22 3.13
CA LYS A 105 34.34 35.55 3.30
C LYS A 105 35.65 35.61 2.48
N ALA A 106 35.58 35.97 1.20
CA ALA A 106 36.74 36.19 0.34
C ALA A 106 36.89 37.69 0.01
N ASN A 107 38.01 38.24 0.49
CA ASN A 107 38.45 39.62 0.36
C ASN A 107 38.34 40.21 -1.06
N GLN A 108 37.96 41.49 -1.10
CA GLN A 108 38.24 42.43 -2.18
C GLN A 108 39.70 42.32 -2.66
N LYS A 109 39.93 42.10 -3.95
CA LYS A 109 41.00 42.78 -4.70
C LYS A 109 40.55 43.13 -6.12
N ARG A 110 40.84 44.39 -6.45
CA ARG A 110 40.45 45.18 -7.62
C ARG A 110 41.18 44.66 -8.85
N PHE A 111 40.47 44.44 -9.96
CA PHE A 111 41.08 44.41 -11.28
C PHE A 111 41.00 45.81 -11.90
N ARG A 112 42.17 46.39 -12.20
CA ARG A 112 42.30 47.55 -13.09
C ARG A 112 42.80 47.04 -14.43
N SER A 113 42.15 47.51 -15.49
CA SER A 113 42.53 47.31 -16.88
C SER A 113 43.84 48.03 -17.22
N GLY A 114 44.61 47.42 -18.13
CA GLY A 114 45.81 47.94 -18.77
C GLY A 114 46.35 46.89 -19.72
#